data_AF-A0A0J6NTW6-F1
#
_entry.id   AF-A0A0J6NTW6-F1
#
_cell.length_a   1.000
_cell.length_b   1.000
_cell.length_c   1.000
_cell.angle_alpha   90.00
_cell.angle_beta   90.00
_cell.angle_gamma   90.00
#
_symmetry.space_group_name_H-M   'P 1'
#
loop_
_entity.id
_entity.type
_entity.pdbx_description
1 polymer ?
#
loop_
_entity_poly.entity_id
_entity_poly.type
_entity_poly.pdbx_seq_one_letter_code
_entity_poly.pdbx_strand_id
1 'polypeptide(L)'
;MGQRQLVTGDKILDEVIKALQDYRVLKVKFHNLQERAAFGAELLFPELRDCSNDVKYLRYIQMKRALEEALDENERKILEMKYMNTKSLNDDYIYAVIGIKRATFYRKKKSAINNFADAINII
;
A
#
# COMPACT_ATOMS: atom_id res chain seq x y z
N MET A 1 19.52 22.90 -7.47
CA MET A 1 19.17 22.26 -8.75
C MET A 1 19.50 20.78 -8.65
N GLY A 2 18.65 19.99 -7.99
CA GLY A 2 18.90 18.55 -7.80
C GLY A 2 18.57 17.78 -9.06
N GLN A 3 19.51 16.98 -9.56
CA GLN A 3 19.30 16.09 -10.70
C GLN A 3 18.16 15.12 -10.38
N ARG A 4 17.04 15.23 -11.10
CA ARG A 4 16.03 14.16 -11.14
C ARG A 4 16.71 12.93 -11.75
N GLN A 5 17.12 12.00 -10.90
CA GLN A 5 17.48 10.66 -11.38
C GLN A 5 16.24 10.09 -12.07
N LEU A 6 16.40 9.71 -13.34
CA LEU A 6 15.40 8.95 -14.08
C LEU A 6 15.12 7.67 -13.30
N VAL A 7 13.99 7.62 -12.58
CA VAL A 7 13.60 6.45 -11.81
C VAL A 7 13.26 5.34 -12.80
N THR A 8 14.01 4.24 -12.77
CA THR A 8 13.73 3.05 -13.58
C THR A 8 12.45 2.38 -13.08
N GLY A 9 11.68 1.77 -13.98
CA GLY A 9 10.39 1.16 -13.64
C GLY A 9 10.45 0.14 -12.48
N ASP A 10 11.56 -0.57 -12.35
CA ASP A 10 11.78 -1.52 -11.25
C ASP A 10 11.88 -0.85 -9.88
N LYS A 11 12.50 0.34 -9.80
CA LYS A 11 12.57 1.10 -8.55
C LYS A 11 11.20 1.60 -8.09
N ILE A 12 10.36 2.03 -9.03
CA ILE A 12 8.98 2.44 -8.72
C ILE A 12 8.21 1.26 -8.13
N LEU A 13 8.32 0.09 -8.77
CA LEU A 13 7.68 -1.13 -8.30
C LEU A 13 8.12 -1.47 -6.87
N ASP A 14 9.42 -1.47 -6.60
CA ASP A 14 9.95 -1.82 -5.27
C ASP A 14 9.45 -0.87 -4.18
N GLU A 15 9.46 0.44 -4.43
CA GLU A 15 8.97 1.43 -3.46
C GLU A 15 7.46 1.32 -3.25
N VAL A 16 6.68 1.06 -4.31
CA VAL A 16 5.24 0.78 -4.18
C VAL A 16 4.98 -0.48 -3.38
N ILE A 17 5.73 -1.56 -3.59
CA ILE A 17 5.56 -2.80 -2.83
C ILE A 17 5.84 -2.57 -1.34
N LYS A 18 6.96 -1.90 -1.01
CA LYS A 18 7.29 -1.54 0.37
C LYS A 18 6.19 -0.71 1.01
N ALA A 19 5.72 0.30 0.30
CA ALA A 19 4.62 1.15 0.73
C ALA A 19 3.36 0.32 1.02
N LEU A 20 2.91 -0.54 0.11
CA LEU A 20 1.74 -1.39 0.31
C LEU A 20 1.87 -2.33 1.52
N GLN A 21 3.06 -2.88 1.75
CA GLN A 21 3.36 -3.70 2.93
C GLN A 21 3.33 -2.89 4.23
N ASP A 22 3.92 -1.69 4.22
CA ASP A 22 3.90 -0.75 5.35
C ASP A 22 2.47 -0.33 5.68
N TYR A 23 1.64 -0.02 4.69
CA TYR A 23 0.23 0.29 4.87
C TYR A 23 -0.49 -0.83 5.62
N ARG A 24 -0.21 -2.09 5.28
CA ARG A 24 -0.82 -3.26 5.93
C ARG A 24 -0.50 -3.32 7.43
N VAL A 25 0.75 -3.00 7.79
CA VAL A 25 1.19 -2.91 9.19
C VAL A 25 0.57 -1.71 9.89
N LEU A 26 0.56 -0.53 9.24
CA LEU A 26 0.00 0.70 9.79
C LEU A 26 -1.51 0.58 10.02
N LYS A 27 -2.25 -0.08 9.13
CA LYS A 27 -3.68 -0.33 9.28
C LYS A 27 -3.99 -1.06 10.58
N VAL A 28 -3.26 -2.15 10.86
CA VAL A 28 -3.40 -2.90 12.13
C VAL A 28 -2.95 -2.05 13.32
N LYS A 29 -1.83 -1.34 13.20
CA LYS A 29 -1.32 -0.47 14.26
C LYS A 29 -2.37 0.56 14.70
N PHE A 30 -2.98 1.29 13.76
CA PHE A 30 -3.94 2.33 14.09
C PHE A 30 -5.27 1.77 14.58
N HIS A 31 -5.67 0.59 14.12
CA HIS A 31 -6.79 -0.13 14.72
C HIS A 31 -6.53 -0.46 16.20
N ASN A 32 -5.36 -1.04 16.50
CA ASN A 32 -4.97 -1.36 17.87
C ASN A 32 -4.86 -0.10 18.77
N LEU A 33 -4.43 1.04 18.21
CA LEU A 33 -4.41 2.31 18.96
C LEU A 33 -5.81 2.83 19.28
N GLN A 34 -6.76 2.67 18.36
CA GLN A 34 -8.17 3.01 18.61
C GLN A 34 -8.77 2.14 19.71
N GLU A 35 -8.50 0.82 19.69
CA GLU A 35 -8.93 -0.10 20.75
C GLU A 35 -8.34 0.32 22.11
N ARG A 36 -7.03 0.59 22.18
CA ARG A 36 -6.38 1.02 23.42
C ARG A 36 -6.99 2.29 23.98
N ALA A 37 -7.24 3.30 23.14
CA ALA A 37 -7.87 4.54 23.55
C ALA A 37 -9.29 4.30 24.10
N ALA A 38 -10.07 3.42 23.46
CA ALA A 38 -11.43 3.08 23.90
C ALA A 38 -11.46 2.35 25.26
N PHE A 39 -10.41 1.59 25.60
CA PHE A 39 -10.31 0.83 26.86
C PHE A 39 -9.41 1.51 27.92
N GLY A 40 -8.87 2.71 27.64
CA GLY A 40 -7.95 3.41 28.55
C GLY A 40 -6.59 2.70 28.75
N ALA A 41 -6.21 1.82 27.82
CA ALA A 41 -4.99 0.99 27.89
C ALA A 41 -3.86 1.57 27.03
N GLU A 42 -3.51 2.84 27.23
CA GLU A 42 -2.56 3.57 26.37
C GLU A 42 -1.16 2.91 26.34
N LEU A 43 -0.70 2.41 27.49
CA LEU A 43 0.62 1.79 27.67
C LEU A 43 0.54 0.26 27.72
N LEU A 44 0.03 -0.36 26.66
CA LEU A 44 -0.10 -1.83 26.59
C LEU A 44 1.23 -2.55 26.29
N PHE A 45 2.16 -1.89 25.58
CA PHE A 45 3.46 -2.43 25.19
C PHE A 45 4.54 -1.33 25.29
N PRO A 46 5.82 -1.69 25.53
CA PRO A 46 6.90 -0.71 25.58
C PRO A 46 7.17 -0.05 24.22
N GLU A 47 7.43 1.25 24.21
CA GLU A 47 7.84 2.01 23.03
C GLU A 47 9.36 2.10 22.95
N LEU A 48 9.95 1.40 21.97
CA LEU A 48 11.42 1.32 21.83
C LEU A 48 12.00 2.27 20.76
N ARG A 49 11.16 2.85 19.90
CA ARG A 49 11.59 3.70 18.78
C ARG A 49 10.84 5.01 18.79
N ASP A 50 11.59 6.10 18.82
CA ASP A 50 11.07 7.46 18.74
C ASP A 50 10.75 7.83 17.28
N CYS A 51 9.72 7.21 16.71
CA CYS A 51 9.18 7.63 15.43
C CYS A 51 7.77 8.17 15.68
N SER A 52 7.55 9.45 15.39
CA SER A 52 6.28 10.10 15.71
C SER A 52 5.09 9.33 15.13
N ASN A 53 4.10 9.06 15.99
CA ASN A 53 2.86 8.41 15.59
C ASN A 53 2.13 9.23 14.52
N ASP A 54 2.28 10.56 14.56
CA ASP A 54 1.68 11.49 13.60
C ASP A 54 2.16 11.29 12.17
N VAL A 55 3.47 11.15 11.94
CA VAL A 55 4.02 10.90 10.59
C VAL A 55 3.54 9.56 10.06
N LYS A 56 3.50 8.53 10.93
CA LYS A 56 2.96 7.21 10.57
C LYS A 56 1.46 7.28 10.25
N TYR A 57 0.71 8.12 10.96
CA TYR A 57 -0.72 8.28 10.76
C TYR A 57 -1.04 9.02 9.46
N LEU A 58 -0.29 10.08 9.16
CA LEU A 58 -0.38 10.79 7.89
C LEU A 58 -0.10 9.85 6.71
N ARG A 59 0.97 9.04 6.79
CA ARG A 59 1.25 8.00 5.79
C ARG A 59 0.07 7.04 5.64
N TYR A 60 -0.44 6.50 6.75
CA TYR A 60 -1.59 5.60 6.73
C TYR A 60 -2.81 6.21 6.01
N ILE A 61 -3.20 7.44 6.36
CA ILE A 61 -4.36 8.10 5.74
C ILE A 61 -4.13 8.37 4.25
N GLN A 62 -2.95 8.84 3.86
CA GLN A 62 -2.65 9.10 2.45
C GLN A 62 -2.71 7.82 1.62
N MET A 63 -2.14 6.73 2.12
CA MET A 63 -2.15 5.43 1.45
C MET A 63 -3.53 4.81 1.40
N LYS A 64 -4.31 4.95 2.49
CA LYS A 64 -5.72 4.53 2.52
C LYS A 64 -6.51 5.22 1.42
N ARG A 65 -6.42 6.56 1.33
CA ARG A 65 -7.11 7.33 0.28
C ARG A 65 -6.61 6.98 -1.11
N ALA A 66 -5.30 6.80 -1.31
CA ALA A 66 -4.75 6.37 -2.59
C ALA A 66 -5.33 5.00 -3.03
N LEU A 67 -5.45 4.04 -2.12
CA LEU A 67 -6.06 2.73 -2.41
C LEU A 67 -7.57 2.81 -2.68
N GLU A 68 -8.29 3.68 -1.96
CA GLU A 68 -9.75 3.74 -2.00
C GLU A 68 -10.30 4.65 -3.10
N GLU A 69 -9.56 5.70 -3.47
CA GLU A 69 -10.06 6.80 -4.31
C GLU A 69 -9.27 6.99 -5.62
N ALA A 70 -7.98 6.63 -5.67
CA ALA A 70 -7.14 6.87 -6.86
C ALA A 70 -7.08 5.68 -7.83
N LEU A 71 -7.56 4.51 -7.42
CA LEU A 71 -7.50 3.26 -8.18
C LEU A 71 -8.90 2.80 -8.56
N ASP A 72 -9.05 2.23 -9.76
CA ASP A 72 -10.27 1.48 -10.04
C ASP A 72 -10.33 0.14 -9.28
N GLU A 73 -11.50 -0.48 -9.27
CA GLU A 73 -11.74 -1.71 -8.51
C GLU A 73 -10.77 -2.85 -8.88
N ASN A 74 -10.44 -3.01 -10.15
CA ASN A 74 -9.53 -4.07 -10.59
C ASN A 74 -8.08 -3.73 -10.23
N GLU A 75 -7.67 -2.47 -10.41
CA GLU A 75 -6.34 -1.99 -10.00
C GLU A 75 -6.12 -2.23 -8.50
N ARG A 76 -7.08 -1.82 -7.67
CA ARG A 76 -7.05 -2.04 -6.23
C ARG A 76 -6.97 -3.53 -5.89
N LYS A 77 -7.84 -4.37 -6.45
CA LYS A 77 -7.82 -5.83 -6.21
C LYS A 77 -6.49 -6.46 -6.60
N ILE A 78 -5.88 -6.02 -7.70
CA ILE A 78 -4.57 -6.51 -8.12
C ILE A 78 -3.50 -6.18 -7.06
N LEU A 79 -3.44 -4.94 -6.57
CA LEU A 79 -2.46 -4.57 -5.54
C LEU A 79 -2.69 -5.33 -4.23
N GLU A 80 -3.95 -5.44 -3.81
CA GLU A 80 -4.35 -6.15 -2.59
C GLU A 80 -3.96 -7.63 -2.66
N MET A 81 -4.29 -8.33 -3.75
CA MET A 81 -3.99 -9.75 -3.91
C MET A 81 -2.51 -10.02 -4.16
N LYS A 82 -1.82 -9.16 -4.91
CA LYS A 82 -0.43 -9.42 -5.33
C LYS A 82 0.60 -9.02 -4.29
N TYR A 83 0.40 -7.87 -3.63
CA TYR A 83 1.44 -7.25 -2.82
C TYR A 83 1.04 -7.07 -1.35
N MET A 84 -0.27 -7.01 -1.07
CA MET A 84 -0.76 -6.89 0.31
C MET A 84 -1.22 -8.23 0.90
N ASN A 85 -1.25 -9.32 0.15
CA ASN A 85 -1.56 -10.63 0.71
C ASN A 85 -0.38 -11.15 1.57
N THR A 86 -0.67 -11.91 2.61
CA THR A 86 0.36 -12.61 3.41
C THR A 86 1.02 -13.73 2.61
N LYS A 87 0.33 -14.26 1.60
CA LYS A 87 0.84 -15.24 0.66
C LYS A 87 1.14 -14.60 -0.69
N SER A 88 2.26 -14.97 -1.30
CA SER A 88 2.53 -14.61 -2.70
C SER A 88 1.62 -15.42 -3.61
N LEU A 89 0.72 -14.74 -4.32
CA LEU A 89 -0.19 -15.36 -5.30
C LEU A 89 0.41 -15.24 -6.71
N ASN A 90 0.26 -16.29 -7.52
CA ASN A 90 0.69 -16.26 -8.92
C ASN A 90 -0.25 -15.38 -9.77
N ASP A 91 0.27 -14.83 -10.86
CA ASP A 91 -0.51 -13.91 -11.71
C ASP A 91 -1.73 -14.61 -12.35
N ASP A 92 -1.58 -15.89 -12.71
CA ASP A 92 -2.63 -16.72 -13.34
C ASP A 92 -3.87 -16.88 -12.46
N TYR A 93 -3.66 -17.15 -11.18
CA TYR A 93 -4.70 -17.23 -10.18
C TYR A 93 -5.37 -15.88 -9.97
N ILE A 94 -4.59 -14.79 -9.90
CA ILE A 94 -5.14 -13.46 -9.63
C ILE A 94 -6.09 -13.02 -10.74
N TYR A 95 -5.67 -13.07 -12.01
CA TYR A 95 -6.57 -12.61 -13.09
C TYR A 95 -7.75 -13.57 -13.31
N ALA A 96 -7.61 -14.86 -13.00
CA ALA A 96 -8.72 -15.81 -13.01
C ALA A 96 -9.75 -15.48 -11.92
N VAL A 97 -9.32 -15.20 -10.69
CA VAL A 97 -10.20 -14.83 -9.56
C VAL A 97 -10.87 -13.48 -9.78
N ILE A 98 -10.15 -12.50 -10.33
CA ILE A 98 -10.72 -11.19 -10.67
C ILE A 98 -11.66 -11.29 -11.88
N GLY A 99 -11.53 -12.34 -12.71
CA GLY A 99 -12.38 -12.56 -13.88
C GLY A 99 -12.00 -11.69 -15.08
N ILE A 100 -10.71 -11.36 -15.24
CA ILE A 100 -10.22 -10.52 -16.35
C ILE A 100 -9.23 -11.25 -17.26
N LYS A 101 -9.18 -10.83 -18.52
CA LYS A 101 -8.21 -11.37 -19.50
C LYS A 101 -6.78 -11.04 -19.07
N ARG A 102 -5.85 -11.97 -19.32
CA ARG A 102 -4.41 -11.82 -19.03
C ARG A 102 -3.80 -10.50 -19.54
N ALA A 103 -4.13 -10.10 -20.77
CA ALA A 103 -3.64 -8.83 -21.33
C ALA A 103 -4.15 -7.61 -20.56
N THR A 104 -5.44 -7.61 -20.18
CA THR A 104 -6.03 -6.56 -19.34
C THR A 104 -5.39 -6.52 -17.96
N PHE A 105 -5.11 -7.69 -17.37
CA PHE A 105 -4.42 -7.80 -16.09
C PHE A 105 -3.07 -7.09 -16.09
N TYR A 106 -2.18 -7.37 -17.05
CA TYR A 106 -0.86 -6.73 -17.05
C TYR A 106 -0.94 -5.22 -17.28
N ARG A 107 -1.88 -4.75 -18.11
CA ARG A 107 -2.13 -3.32 -18.31
C ARG A 107 -2.62 -2.65 -17.01
N LYS A 108 -3.59 -3.26 -16.34
CA LYS A 108 -4.13 -2.76 -15.06
C LYS A 108 -3.11 -2.84 -13.94
N LYS A 109 -2.30 -3.90 -13.86
CA LYS A 109 -1.19 -4.03 -12.91
C LYS A 109 -0.20 -2.86 -13.05
N LYS A 110 0.22 -2.55 -14.28
CA LYS A 110 1.12 -1.41 -14.56
C LYS A 110 0.48 -0.07 -14.19
N SER A 111 -0.78 0.14 -14.59
CA SER A 111 -1.55 1.34 -14.27
C SER A 111 -1.71 1.54 -12.75
N ALA A 112 -2.07 0.47 -12.03
CA ALA A 112 -2.23 0.48 -10.59
C ALA A 112 -0.95 0.90 -9.84
N ILE A 113 0.20 0.37 -10.26
CA ILE A 113 1.50 0.73 -9.67
C ILE A 113 1.78 2.22 -9.88
N ASN A 114 1.60 2.71 -11.10
CA ASN A 114 1.87 4.12 -11.44
C ASN A 114 0.90 5.07 -10.74
N ASN A 115 -0.42 4.83 -10.84
CA ASN A 115 -1.44 5.66 -10.21
C ASN A 115 -1.26 5.71 -8.69
N PHE A 116 -0.92 4.59 -8.07
CA PHE A 116 -0.65 4.56 -6.64
C PHE A 116 0.62 5.36 -6.32
N ALA A 117 1.72 5.16 -7.07
CA ALA A 117 2.96 5.90 -6.89
C ALA A 117 2.79 7.42 -7.05
N ASP A 118 2.05 7.85 -8.07
CA ASP A 118 1.67 9.24 -8.31
C ASP A 118 0.87 9.79 -7.12
N ALA A 119 -0.16 9.05 -6.65
CA ALA A 119 -1.05 9.49 -5.57
C ALA A 119 -0.34 9.70 -4.22
N ILE A 120 0.73 8.94 -3.93
CA ILE A 120 1.56 9.12 -2.73
C ILE A 120 2.86 9.87 -3.00
N ASN A 121 3.00 10.48 -4.18
CA ASN A 121 4.11 11.36 -4.58
C ASN A 121 5.49 10.65 -4.49
N ILE A 122 5.57 9.42 -5.01
CA ILE A 122 6.84 8.70 -5.26
C ILE A 122 7.47 9.15 -6.59
N ILE A 123 6.65 9.50 -7.58
CA ILE A 123 7.05 9.95 -8.93
C ILE A 123 6.39 11.28 -9.30
#